data_AF-A0AA86S4C2-F1
#
_entry.id   AF-A0AA86S4C2-F1
#
_cell.length_a   1.000
_cell.length_b   1.000
_cell.length_c   1.000
_cell.angle_alpha   90.00
_cell.angle_beta   90.00
_cell.angle_gamma   90.00
#
_symmetry.space_group_name_H-M   'P 1'
#
loop_
_entity.id
_entity.type
_entity.pdbx_description
1 polymer ?
#
loop_
_entity_poly.entity_id
_entity_poly.type
_entity_poly.pdbx_seq_one_letter_code
_entity_poly.pdbx_strand_id
1 'polypeptide(L)'
;MTLSCLIILLGLFIPFHPIHAQFSSCNELSHVKKIIFFEFDTKINENYKDEGHILTRESQRHFQNVYGILILIGWGTLLPIGVMTARYMRHFPPFVDVWFKCHIVCQTLGYILGTVGWSIWLYLGMSSKLLVSKTQSILSIIAFTFINLQMLGTVVRLQKEVWYCKCWNICHHLLGYAIIGIVIVNIFAVLQAETLKRVYVGILVVFSVVVVPLEIYRCKFKILLHVAMINHELWNREGS
;
A
#
# COMPACT_ATOMS: atom_id res chain seq x y z
N MET A 1 17.00 -15.71 -4.63
CA MET A 1 15.79 -14.96 -4.21
C MET A 1 15.71 -13.54 -4.75
N THR A 2 16.82 -12.84 -5.04
CA THR A 2 16.81 -11.46 -5.55
C THR A 2 16.38 -11.33 -7.02
N LEU A 3 16.72 -12.30 -7.88
CA LEU A 3 16.37 -12.28 -9.31
C LEU A 3 14.86 -12.44 -9.55
N SER A 4 14.19 -13.26 -8.74
CA SER A 4 12.75 -13.53 -8.85
C SER A 4 11.88 -12.31 -8.51
N CYS A 5 12.28 -11.50 -7.52
CA CYS A 5 11.60 -10.24 -7.19
C CYS A 5 11.78 -9.17 -8.28
N LEU A 6 12.94 -9.12 -8.94
CA LEU A 6 13.24 -8.14 -9.99
C LEU A 6 12.37 -8.36 -11.24
N ILE A 7 12.11 -9.62 -11.59
CA ILE A 7 11.26 -10.01 -12.73
C ILE A 7 9.79 -9.61 -12.49
N ILE A 8 9.28 -9.79 -11.25
CA ILE A 8 7.91 -9.41 -10.88
C ILE A 8 7.74 -7.87 -10.90
N LEU A 9 8.76 -7.11 -10.52
CA LEU A 9 8.73 -5.64 -10.51
C LEU A 9 8.73 -5.03 -11.92
N LEU A 10 9.42 -5.65 -12.88
CA LEU A 10 9.50 -5.16 -14.26
C LEU A 10 8.27 -5.51 -15.10
N GLY A 11 7.53 -6.59 -14.78
CA GLY A 11 6.39 -7.07 -15.55
C GLY A 11 5.09 -6.26 -15.43
N LEU A 12 4.97 -5.35 -14.46
CA LEU A 12 3.72 -4.61 -14.17
C LEU A 12 3.59 -3.25 -14.90
N PHE A 13 4.47 -2.95 -15.87
CA PHE A 13 4.64 -1.60 -16.44
C PHE A 13 3.97 -1.36 -17.81
N ILE A 14 2.90 -2.09 -18.19
CA ILE A 14 2.23 -1.88 -19.50
C ILE A 14 1.07 -0.86 -19.36
N PRO A 15 1.07 0.27 -20.10
CA PRO A 15 0.04 1.30 -20.00
C PRO A 15 -1.21 0.97 -20.85
N PHE A 16 -2.40 1.23 -20.29
CA PHE A 16 -3.70 1.02 -20.94
C PHE A 16 -4.19 2.32 -21.63
N HIS A 17 -4.54 2.23 -22.92
CA HIS A 17 -5.23 3.27 -23.69
C HIS A 17 -6.67 2.78 -24.01
N PRO A 18 -7.75 3.58 -23.88
CA PRO A 18 -9.11 3.13 -24.20
C PRO A 18 -9.62 3.67 -25.55
N ILE A 19 -10.51 2.92 -26.21
CA ILE A 19 -11.27 3.26 -27.43
C ILE A 19 -12.77 2.96 -27.16
N HIS A 20 -13.66 3.87 -27.54
CA HIS A 20 -15.12 3.70 -27.50
C HIS A 20 -15.72 3.98 -28.89
N ALA A 21 -16.70 3.19 -29.32
CA ALA A 21 -17.70 3.57 -30.32
C ALA A 21 -18.98 2.72 -30.15
N GLN A 22 -20.14 3.32 -30.40
CA GLN A 22 -21.49 2.75 -30.27
C GLN A 22 -22.37 3.36 -31.37
N PHE A 23 -23.33 2.62 -31.97
CA PHE A 23 -24.33 3.24 -32.87
C PHE A 23 -25.71 2.54 -32.89
N SER A 24 -26.74 3.40 -32.78
CA SER A 24 -28.17 3.46 -33.21
C SER A 24 -28.67 2.57 -34.38
N SER A 25 -29.97 2.35 -34.70
CA SER A 25 -31.33 2.76 -34.23
C SER A 25 -32.43 2.12 -35.13
N CYS A 26 -33.69 1.98 -34.62
CA CYS A 26 -35.09 1.99 -35.20
C CYS A 26 -35.48 1.23 -36.50
N ASN A 27 -36.73 0.90 -36.87
CA ASN A 27 -38.12 1.36 -36.58
C ASN A 27 -39.13 0.24 -37.05
N GLU A 28 -40.19 -0.19 -36.36
CA GLU A 28 -41.59 0.30 -36.30
C GLU A 28 -42.56 -0.05 -37.47
N LEU A 29 -43.10 -1.29 -37.46
CA LEU A 29 -44.44 -1.65 -37.95
C LEU A 29 -44.92 -2.93 -37.23
N SER A 30 -44.96 -2.77 -35.93
CA SER A 30 -44.96 -3.81 -34.92
C SER A 30 -45.79 -3.36 -33.71
N HIS A 31 -46.36 -2.16 -33.77
CA HIS A 31 -46.64 -1.28 -32.65
C HIS A 31 -47.50 -1.88 -31.55
N VAL A 32 -48.59 -2.59 -31.83
CA VAL A 32 -49.49 -3.05 -30.76
C VAL A 32 -49.02 -4.38 -30.15
N LYS A 33 -48.48 -5.29 -30.98
CA LYS A 33 -47.83 -6.52 -30.52
C LYS A 33 -46.49 -6.23 -29.85
N LYS A 34 -45.75 -5.23 -30.33
CA LYS A 34 -44.63 -4.61 -29.63
C LYS A 34 -45.15 -4.03 -28.34
N ILE A 35 -46.08 -3.09 -28.26
CA ILE A 35 -46.46 -2.46 -26.98
C ILE A 35 -46.72 -3.48 -25.88
N ILE A 36 -47.52 -4.53 -26.09
CA ILE A 36 -47.75 -5.53 -25.02
C ILE A 36 -46.52 -6.41 -24.77
N PHE A 37 -45.88 -6.92 -25.84
CA PHE A 37 -44.65 -7.72 -25.70
C PHE A 37 -43.48 -6.89 -25.18
N PHE A 38 -43.50 -5.57 -25.40
CA PHE A 38 -42.53 -4.55 -25.04
C PHE A 38 -42.80 -4.11 -23.62
N GLU A 39 -44.05 -4.01 -23.16
CA GLU A 39 -44.39 -3.79 -21.75
C GLU A 39 -43.98 -5.02 -20.92
N PHE A 40 -44.19 -6.22 -21.47
CA PHE A 40 -43.79 -7.46 -20.82
C PHE A 40 -42.26 -7.67 -20.86
N ASP A 41 -41.63 -7.42 -22.00
CA ASP A 41 -40.18 -7.48 -22.18
C ASP A 41 -39.49 -6.31 -21.47
N THR A 42 -40.09 -5.12 -21.33
CA THR A 42 -39.54 -4.04 -20.49
C THR A 42 -39.61 -4.42 -19.03
N LYS A 43 -40.68 -5.06 -18.57
CA LYS A 43 -40.78 -5.54 -17.18
C LYS A 43 -39.80 -6.67 -16.88
N ILE A 44 -39.64 -7.62 -17.82
CA ILE A 44 -38.64 -8.68 -17.72
C ILE A 44 -37.22 -8.10 -17.83
N ASN A 45 -36.98 -7.16 -18.74
CA ASN A 45 -35.69 -6.51 -18.93
C ASN A 45 -35.38 -5.57 -17.77
N GLU A 46 -36.35 -4.92 -17.13
CA GLU A 46 -36.17 -4.17 -15.88
C GLU A 46 -35.82 -5.12 -14.74
N ASN A 47 -36.57 -6.20 -14.53
CA ASN A 47 -36.24 -7.20 -13.51
C ASN A 47 -34.86 -7.84 -13.75
N TYR A 48 -34.52 -8.17 -14.99
CA TYR A 48 -33.23 -8.72 -15.36
C TYR A 48 -32.10 -7.69 -15.25
N LYS A 49 -32.36 -6.42 -15.61
CA LYS A 49 -31.42 -5.32 -15.40
C LYS A 49 -31.23 -5.05 -13.92
N ASP A 50 -32.28 -5.10 -13.11
CA ASP A 50 -32.21 -4.90 -11.67
C ASP A 50 -31.48 -6.06 -11.01
N GLU A 51 -31.80 -7.32 -11.30
CA GLU A 51 -31.04 -8.46 -10.81
C GLU A 51 -29.58 -8.42 -11.27
N GLY A 52 -29.33 -8.14 -12.56
CA GLY A 52 -27.97 -8.00 -13.10
C GLY A 52 -27.20 -6.85 -12.45
N HIS A 53 -27.85 -5.73 -12.17
CA HIS A 53 -27.27 -4.57 -11.51
C HIS A 53 -27.05 -4.80 -10.02
N ILE A 54 -27.95 -5.51 -9.33
CA ILE A 54 -27.81 -5.93 -7.93
C ILE A 54 -26.62 -6.89 -7.81
N LEU A 55 -26.54 -7.94 -8.64
CA LEU A 55 -25.42 -8.87 -8.67
C LEU A 55 -24.09 -8.16 -8.96
N THR A 56 -24.10 -7.20 -9.89
CA THR A 56 -22.91 -6.38 -10.20
C THR A 56 -22.49 -5.51 -9.02
N ARG A 57 -23.44 -4.88 -8.30
CA ARG A 57 -23.16 -4.06 -7.11
C ARG A 57 -22.66 -4.88 -5.94
N GLU A 58 -23.22 -6.06 -5.69
CA GLU A 58 -22.73 -6.96 -4.65
C GLU A 58 -21.31 -7.43 -4.93
N SER A 59 -21.04 -7.85 -6.17
CA SER A 59 -19.70 -8.20 -6.63
C SER A 59 -18.71 -7.04 -6.47
N GLN A 60 -19.07 -5.83 -6.91
CA GLN A 60 -18.26 -4.62 -6.74
C GLN A 60 -17.95 -4.34 -5.27
N ARG A 61 -18.95 -4.43 -4.38
CA ARG A 61 -18.77 -4.21 -2.94
C ARG A 61 -17.89 -5.29 -2.31
N HIS A 62 -17.98 -6.53 -2.77
CA HIS A 62 -17.09 -7.60 -2.34
C HIS A 62 -15.64 -7.29 -2.73
N PHE A 63 -15.38 -6.98 -4.01
CA PHE A 63 -14.05 -6.59 -4.46
C PHE A 63 -13.53 -5.34 -3.75
N GLN A 64 -14.40 -4.39 -3.41
CA GLN A 64 -14.06 -3.21 -2.62
C GLN A 64 -13.52 -3.54 -1.24
N ASN A 65 -14.22 -4.43 -0.54
CA ASN A 65 -13.78 -4.90 0.77
C ASN A 65 -12.46 -5.68 0.66
N VAL A 66 -12.34 -6.54 -0.35
CA VAL A 66 -11.13 -7.36 -0.58
C VAL A 66 -9.91 -6.47 -0.84
N TYR A 67 -9.97 -5.53 -1.77
CA TYR A 67 -8.80 -4.68 -2.03
C TYR A 67 -8.50 -3.77 -0.84
N GLY A 68 -9.51 -3.28 -0.11
CA GLY A 68 -9.29 -2.48 1.09
C GLY A 68 -8.57 -3.25 2.19
N ILE A 69 -8.94 -4.51 2.42
CA ILE A 69 -8.26 -5.40 3.36
C ILE A 69 -6.84 -5.72 2.88
N LEU A 70 -6.63 -5.97 1.59
CA LEU A 70 -5.30 -6.23 1.02
C LEU A 70 -4.36 -5.02 1.16
N ILE A 71 -4.85 -3.80 0.93
CA ILE A 71 -4.08 -2.56 1.12
C ILE A 71 -3.77 -2.34 2.60
N LEU A 72 -4.75 -2.57 3.49
CA LEU A 72 -4.55 -2.50 4.94
C LEU A 72 -3.46 -3.48 5.40
N ILE A 73 -3.59 -4.76 5.07
CA ILE A 73 -2.64 -5.78 5.51
C ILE A 73 -1.27 -5.55 4.85
N GLY A 74 -1.25 -5.38 3.53
CA GLY A 74 -0.02 -5.22 2.76
C GLY A 74 0.73 -3.94 3.09
N TRP A 75 0.20 -2.81 2.63
CA TRP A 75 0.87 -1.52 2.77
C TRP A 75 0.69 -0.88 4.14
N GLY A 76 -0.47 -1.07 4.77
CA GLY A 76 -0.79 -0.45 6.06
C GLY A 76 -0.17 -1.12 7.28
N THR A 77 0.21 -2.41 7.21
CA THR A 77 0.73 -3.13 8.38
C THR A 77 2.06 -3.84 8.12
N LEU A 78 2.17 -4.67 7.09
CA LEU A 78 3.40 -5.44 6.84
C LEU A 78 4.59 -4.55 6.46
N LEU A 79 4.37 -3.51 5.63
CA LEU A 79 5.43 -2.56 5.31
C LEU A 79 5.95 -1.81 6.56
N PRO A 80 5.09 -1.19 7.41
CA PRO A 80 5.52 -0.62 8.69
C PRO A 80 6.23 -1.61 9.62
N ILE A 81 5.72 -2.85 9.75
CA ILE A 81 6.37 -3.90 10.56
C ILE A 81 7.78 -4.16 10.04
N GLY A 82 7.96 -4.29 8.73
CA GLY A 82 9.28 -4.44 8.12
C GLY A 82 10.23 -3.29 8.49
N VAL A 83 9.75 -2.05 8.44
CA VAL A 83 10.53 -0.86 8.85
C VAL A 83 10.91 -0.91 10.34
N MET A 84 9.96 -1.25 11.21
CA MET A 84 10.18 -1.38 12.65
C MET A 84 11.22 -2.46 12.96
N THR A 85 11.12 -3.63 12.31
CA THR A 85 12.08 -4.73 12.44
C THR A 85 13.50 -4.29 12.10
N ALA A 86 13.70 -3.65 10.94
CA ALA A 86 15.03 -3.18 10.55
C ALA A 86 15.60 -2.11 11.49
N ARG A 87 14.74 -1.25 12.04
CA ARG A 87 15.15 -0.14 12.92
C ARG A 87 15.52 -0.62 14.31
N TYR A 88 14.70 -1.48 14.91
CA TYR A 88 14.82 -1.84 16.32
C TYR A 88 15.52 -3.18 16.52
N MET A 89 15.12 -4.24 15.81
CA MET A 89 15.64 -5.59 16.05
C MET A 89 17.12 -5.76 15.71
N ARG A 90 17.69 -4.93 14.84
CA ARG A 90 19.13 -4.95 14.51
C ARG A 90 20.05 -4.73 15.73
N HIS A 91 19.56 -4.05 16.77
CA HIS A 91 20.35 -3.68 17.95
C HIS A 91 20.06 -4.57 19.16
N PHE A 92 19.11 -5.51 19.04
CA PHE A 92 18.76 -6.42 20.13
C PHE A 92 19.55 -7.73 19.99
N PRO A 93 20.34 -8.13 21.01
CA PRO A 93 21.16 -9.35 20.95
C PRO A 93 20.44 -10.62 20.51
N PRO A 94 19.20 -10.93 20.96
CA PRO A 94 18.52 -12.15 20.54
C PRO A 94 17.99 -12.14 19.11
N PHE A 95 17.95 -10.99 18.42
CA PHE A 95 17.36 -10.84 17.09
C PHE A 95 18.35 -10.36 16.02
N VAL A 96 19.63 -10.21 16.37
CA VAL A 96 20.69 -9.69 15.48
C VAL A 96 20.91 -10.55 14.22
N ASP A 97 20.64 -11.85 14.29
CA ASP A 97 20.79 -12.78 13.15
C ASP A 97 19.49 -12.97 12.34
N VAL A 98 18.35 -12.53 12.89
CA VAL A 98 17.01 -12.81 12.33
C VAL A 98 16.35 -11.57 11.74
N TRP A 99 16.72 -10.37 12.21
CA TRP A 99 16.07 -9.12 11.80
C TRP A 99 16.08 -8.93 10.28
N PHE A 100 17.16 -9.30 9.59
CA PHE A 100 17.27 -9.09 8.15
C PHE A 100 16.29 -9.98 7.37
N LYS A 101 16.18 -11.26 7.75
CA LYS A 101 15.21 -12.18 7.15
C LYS A 101 13.78 -11.73 7.42
N CYS A 102 13.47 -11.38 8.66
CA CYS A 102 12.15 -10.87 9.04
C CYS A 102 11.80 -9.59 8.27
N HIS A 103 12.74 -8.64 8.17
CA HIS A 103 12.56 -7.41 7.39
C HIS A 103 12.23 -7.70 5.92
N ILE A 104 13.02 -8.55 5.26
CA ILE A 104 12.79 -8.90 3.85
C ILE A 104 11.44 -9.59 3.67
N VAL A 105 11.08 -10.55 4.51
CA VAL A 105 9.80 -11.26 4.41
C VAL A 105 8.61 -10.29 4.58
N CYS A 106 8.64 -9.41 5.59
CA CYS A 106 7.59 -8.42 5.80
C CYS A 106 7.49 -7.44 4.62
N GLN A 107 8.63 -6.94 4.12
CA GLN A 107 8.65 -6.01 2.98
C GLN A 107 8.13 -6.65 1.70
N THR A 108 8.60 -7.85 1.36
CA THR A 108 8.18 -8.56 0.15
C THR A 108 6.69 -8.95 0.21
N LEU A 109 6.23 -9.50 1.34
CA LEU A 109 4.82 -9.89 1.49
C LEU A 109 3.91 -8.65 1.50
N GLY A 110 4.32 -7.60 2.20
CA GLY A 110 3.59 -6.32 2.22
C GLY A 110 3.47 -5.69 0.85
N TYR A 111 4.56 -5.73 0.07
CA TYR A 111 4.58 -5.23 -1.30
C TYR A 111 3.63 -6.02 -2.22
N ILE A 112 3.70 -7.35 -2.19
CA ILE A 112 2.87 -8.22 -3.04
C ILE A 112 1.38 -8.02 -2.72
N LEU A 113 1.00 -8.16 -1.45
CA LEU A 113 -0.42 -8.06 -1.04
C LEU A 113 -1.02 -6.70 -1.38
N GLY A 114 -0.30 -5.60 -1.08
CA GLY A 114 -0.80 -4.28 -1.41
C GLY A 114 -0.81 -4.00 -2.92
N THR A 115 0.13 -4.56 -3.69
CA THR A 115 0.09 -4.46 -5.16
C THR A 115 -1.12 -5.19 -5.74
N VAL A 116 -1.44 -6.39 -5.25
CA VAL A 116 -2.66 -7.12 -5.66
C VAL A 116 -3.91 -6.30 -5.33
N GLY A 117 -3.99 -5.72 -4.12
CA GLY A 117 -5.07 -4.81 -3.75
C GLY A 117 -5.17 -3.61 -4.71
N TRP A 118 -4.04 -2.98 -5.02
CA TRP A 118 -4.00 -1.84 -5.93
C TRP A 118 -4.42 -2.21 -7.37
N SER A 119 -4.04 -3.39 -7.86
CA SER A 119 -4.49 -3.90 -9.16
C SER A 119 -6.00 -4.14 -9.21
N ILE A 120 -6.59 -4.71 -8.15
CA ILE A 120 -8.05 -4.88 -8.04
C ILE A 120 -8.75 -3.51 -8.01
N TRP A 121 -8.18 -2.54 -7.27
CA TRP A 121 -8.68 -1.18 -7.23
C TRP A 121 -8.68 -0.51 -8.61
N LEU A 122 -7.59 -0.65 -9.38
CA LEU A 122 -7.51 -0.15 -10.75
C LEU A 122 -8.57 -0.78 -11.66
N TYR A 123 -8.71 -2.11 -11.58
CA TYR A 123 -9.72 -2.84 -12.34
C TYR A 123 -11.13 -2.30 -12.06
N LEU A 124 -11.49 -2.10 -10.79
CA LEU A 124 -12.77 -1.51 -10.42
C LEU A 124 -12.92 -0.04 -10.86
N GLY A 125 -11.84 0.73 -10.82
CA GLY A 125 -11.84 2.14 -11.27
C GLY A 125 -12.12 2.28 -12.77
N MET A 126 -11.69 1.31 -13.57
CA MET A 126 -12.03 1.24 -15.00
C MET A 126 -13.49 0.86 -15.23
N SER A 127 -14.03 -0.07 -14.42
CA SER A 127 -15.41 -0.56 -14.56
C SER A 127 -16.47 0.36 -13.95
N SER A 128 -16.12 1.21 -12.97
CA SER A 128 -17.09 1.96 -12.18
C SER A 128 -16.56 3.34 -11.73
N LYS A 129 -16.65 4.34 -12.61
CA LYS A 129 -16.22 5.72 -12.34
C LYS A 129 -16.91 6.38 -11.13
N LEU A 130 -18.04 5.84 -10.65
CA LEU A 130 -18.82 6.44 -9.56
C LEU A 130 -18.33 6.06 -8.15
N LEU A 131 -17.48 5.04 -8.00
CA LEU A 131 -17.14 4.48 -6.68
C LEU A 131 -15.84 5.00 -6.06
N VAL A 132 -15.02 5.76 -6.79
CA VAL A 132 -13.71 6.24 -6.30
C VAL A 132 -13.54 7.73 -6.57
N SER A 133 -13.20 8.50 -5.53
CA SER A 133 -12.94 9.93 -5.69
C SER A 133 -11.63 10.19 -6.44
N LYS A 134 -11.57 11.26 -7.25
CA LYS A 134 -10.37 11.65 -7.99
C LYS A 134 -9.15 11.82 -7.08
N THR A 135 -9.34 12.42 -5.91
CA THR A 135 -8.27 12.64 -4.91
C THR A 135 -7.70 11.31 -4.39
N GLN A 136 -8.57 10.36 -4.04
CA GLN A 136 -8.14 9.04 -3.57
C GLN A 136 -7.39 8.26 -4.65
N SER A 137 -7.83 8.36 -5.91
CA SER A 137 -7.13 7.75 -7.04
C SER A 137 -5.71 8.28 -7.19
N ILE A 138 -5.54 9.61 -7.09
CA ILE A 138 -4.23 10.24 -7.16
C ILE A 138 -3.34 9.78 -5.99
N LEU A 139 -3.88 9.77 -4.76
CA LEU A 139 -3.13 9.30 -3.59
C LEU A 139 -2.68 7.84 -3.73
N SER A 140 -3.56 6.97 -4.23
CA SER A 140 -3.24 5.56 -4.47
C SER A 140 -2.14 5.38 -5.51
N ILE A 141 -2.16 6.16 -6.61
CA ILE A 141 -1.11 6.13 -7.65
C ILE A 141 0.21 6.68 -7.11
N ILE A 142 0.20 7.77 -6.35
CA ILE A 142 1.41 8.33 -5.72
C ILE A 142 2.01 7.33 -4.74
N ALA A 143 1.17 6.72 -3.89
CA ALA A 143 1.60 5.69 -2.94
C ALA A 143 2.29 4.52 -3.66
N PHE A 144 1.63 3.96 -4.68
CA PHE A 144 2.19 2.88 -5.49
C PHE A 144 3.54 3.27 -6.10
N THR A 145 3.61 4.45 -6.70
CA THR A 145 4.84 4.99 -7.30
C THR A 145 5.96 5.05 -6.28
N PHE A 146 5.73 5.69 -5.12
CA PHE A 146 6.76 5.83 -4.10
C PHE A 146 7.20 4.49 -3.49
N ILE A 147 6.26 3.55 -3.27
CA ILE A 147 6.59 2.21 -2.81
C ILE A 147 7.51 1.50 -3.82
N ASN A 148 7.21 1.59 -5.12
CA ASN A 148 8.07 1.02 -6.16
C ASN A 148 9.46 1.66 -6.17
N LEU A 149 9.55 2.99 -6.06
CA LEU A 149 10.83 3.69 -5.94
C LEU A 149 11.63 3.22 -4.72
N GLN A 150 10.96 3.00 -3.58
CA GLN A 150 11.59 2.51 -2.35
C GLN A 150 12.17 1.10 -2.54
N MET A 151 11.40 0.20 -3.17
CA MET A 151 11.82 -1.19 -3.44
C MET A 151 12.98 -1.23 -4.43
N LEU A 152 12.88 -0.50 -5.55
CA LEU A 152 13.92 -0.42 -6.58
C LEU A 152 15.19 0.26 -6.06
N GLY A 153 15.04 1.33 -5.27
CA GLY A 153 16.15 2.05 -4.66
C GLY A 153 17.01 1.16 -3.75
N THR A 154 16.42 0.14 -3.13
CA THR A 154 17.13 -0.84 -2.29
C THR A 154 17.97 -1.80 -3.14
N VAL A 155 17.50 -2.17 -4.33
CA VAL A 155 18.25 -2.99 -5.29
C VAL A 155 19.45 -2.22 -5.87
N VAL A 156 19.25 -0.95 -6.24
CA VAL A 156 20.30 -0.09 -6.80
C VAL A 156 21.43 0.19 -5.81
N ARG A 157 21.14 0.18 -4.50
CA ARG A 157 22.15 0.42 -3.46
C ARG A 157 23.27 -0.62 -3.42
N LEU A 158 23.05 -1.84 -3.91
CA LEU A 158 24.05 -2.90 -3.91
C LEU A 158 25.32 -2.58 -4.75
N GLN A 159 25.34 -1.49 -5.52
CA GLN A 159 26.34 -1.25 -6.56
C GLN A 159 27.11 0.09 -6.48
N LYS A 160 27.05 0.88 -5.38
CA LYS A 160 27.55 2.28 -5.41
C LYS A 160 28.44 2.74 -4.24
N GLU A 161 29.26 3.74 -4.54
CA GLU A 161 30.32 4.36 -3.71
C GLU A 161 29.82 5.10 -2.44
N VAL A 162 30.76 5.38 -1.53
CA VAL A 162 30.54 5.74 -0.12
C VAL A 162 29.77 7.05 0.10
N TRP A 163 29.93 8.07 -0.75
CA TRP A 163 29.25 9.38 -0.59
C TRP A 163 27.79 9.36 -1.07
N TYR A 164 27.52 8.65 -2.16
CA TYR A 164 26.17 8.48 -2.71
C TYR A 164 25.25 7.74 -1.71
N CYS A 165 25.83 6.84 -0.91
CA CYS A 165 25.13 6.09 0.11
C CYS A 165 24.48 6.97 1.19
N LYS A 166 25.08 8.12 1.56
CA LYS A 166 24.55 8.97 2.64
C LYS A 166 23.32 9.78 2.18
N CYS A 167 23.38 10.38 0.99
CA CYS A 167 22.25 11.08 0.38
C CYS A 167 21.09 10.11 0.11
N TRP A 168 21.40 8.94 -0.47
CA TRP A 168 20.43 7.87 -0.66
C TRP A 168 19.75 7.47 0.66
N ASN A 169 20.51 7.34 1.76
CA ASN A 169 19.95 6.91 3.04
C ASN A 169 18.97 7.95 3.62
N ILE A 170 19.28 9.24 3.48
CA ILE A 170 18.38 10.33 3.90
C ILE A 170 17.10 10.31 3.04
N CYS A 171 17.25 10.27 1.71
CA CYS A 171 16.12 10.23 0.78
C CYS A 171 15.24 8.99 1.01
N HIS A 172 15.85 7.81 1.18
CA HIS A 172 15.16 6.55 1.42
C HIS A 172 14.37 6.57 2.74
N HIS A 173 14.93 7.17 3.80
CA HIS A 173 14.20 7.31 5.07
C HIS A 173 13.06 8.33 4.97
N LEU A 174 13.31 9.49 4.36
CA LEU A 174 12.28 10.53 4.17
C LEU A 174 11.11 10.02 3.33
N LEU A 175 11.42 9.35 2.21
CA LEU A 175 10.42 8.76 1.32
C LEU A 175 9.63 7.67 2.03
N GLY A 176 10.29 6.83 2.84
CA GLY A 176 9.64 5.82 3.67
C GLY A 176 8.58 6.40 4.63
N TYR A 177 8.89 7.50 5.32
CA TYR A 177 7.93 8.16 6.20
C TYR A 177 6.78 8.82 5.43
N ALA A 178 7.07 9.43 4.28
CA ALA A 178 6.04 9.99 3.41
C ALA A 178 5.06 8.91 2.92
N ILE A 179 5.57 7.74 2.52
CA ILE A 179 4.75 6.58 2.12
C ILE A 179 3.81 6.16 3.23
N ILE A 180 4.30 6.01 4.47
CA ILE A 180 3.46 5.62 5.62
C ILE A 180 2.30 6.60 5.79
N GLY A 181 2.56 7.91 5.75
CA GLY A 181 1.52 8.93 5.87
C GLY A 181 0.48 8.85 4.75
N ILE A 182 0.93 8.76 3.49
CA ILE A 182 0.03 8.67 2.33
C ILE A 182 -0.82 7.39 2.40
N VAL A 183 -0.22 6.25 2.76
CA VAL A 183 -0.92 4.96 2.89
C VAL A 183 -1.97 5.01 3.99
N ILE A 184 -1.68 5.62 5.14
CA ILE A 184 -2.68 5.80 6.22
C ILE A 184 -3.90 6.56 5.70
N VAL A 185 -3.68 7.72 5.07
CA VAL A 185 -4.78 8.53 4.51
C VAL A 185 -5.55 7.73 3.45
N ASN A 186 -4.85 6.98 2.60
CA ASN A 186 -5.47 6.16 1.57
C ASN A 186 -6.35 5.04 2.16
N ILE A 187 -5.89 4.38 3.23
CA ILE A 187 -6.66 3.31 3.90
C ILE A 187 -7.94 3.88 4.50
N PHE A 188 -7.88 5.02 5.18
CA PHE A 188 -9.09 5.65 5.73
C PHE A 188 -10.11 6.05 4.66
N ALA A 189 -9.63 6.42 3.46
CA ALA A 189 -10.49 6.73 2.32
C ALA A 189 -11.08 5.47 1.65
N VAL A 190 -10.33 4.36 1.63
CA VAL A 190 -10.75 3.09 1.02
C VAL A 190 -11.72 2.30 1.90
N LEU A 191 -11.48 2.24 3.20
CA LEU A 191 -12.32 1.46 4.11
C LEU A 191 -13.69 2.10 4.27
N GLN A 192 -14.75 1.38 3.91
CA GLN A 192 -16.12 1.83 4.13
C GLN A 192 -16.65 1.41 5.50
N ALA A 193 -16.23 0.24 6.00
CA ALA A 193 -16.68 -0.28 7.28
C ALA A 193 -16.00 0.44 8.45
N GLU A 194 -16.80 1.10 9.28
CA GLU A 194 -16.34 1.77 10.51
C GLU A 194 -15.64 0.81 11.48
N THR A 195 -16.05 -0.47 11.50
CA THR A 195 -15.39 -1.52 12.29
C THR A 195 -13.94 -1.72 11.85
N LEU A 196 -13.67 -1.79 10.54
CA LEU A 196 -12.31 -1.94 10.00
C LEU A 196 -11.46 -0.70 10.24
N LYS A 197 -12.05 0.51 10.14
CA LYS A 197 -11.35 1.75 10.51
C LYS A 197 -10.92 1.75 11.97
N ARG A 198 -11.80 1.32 12.89
CA ARG A 198 -11.48 1.20 14.32
C ARG A 198 -10.40 0.16 14.58
N VAL A 199 -10.46 -0.99 13.92
CA VAL A 199 -9.40 -2.00 14.00
C VAL A 199 -8.07 -1.42 13.53
N TYR A 200 -8.07 -0.69 12.41
CA TYR A 200 -6.86 -0.05 11.89
C TYR A 200 -6.31 1.03 12.84
N VAL A 201 -7.17 1.85 13.45
CA VAL A 201 -6.76 2.79 14.52
C VAL A 201 -6.12 2.03 15.68
N GLY A 202 -6.70 0.91 16.11
CA GLY A 202 -6.11 0.04 17.12
C GLY A 202 -4.71 -0.44 16.76
N ILE A 203 -4.50 -0.86 15.50
CA ILE A 203 -3.17 -1.26 14.99
C ILE A 203 -2.18 -0.08 15.04
N LEU A 204 -2.61 1.12 14.63
CA LEU A 204 -1.76 2.32 14.69
C LEU A 204 -1.38 2.68 16.14
N VAL A 205 -2.34 2.59 17.08
CA VAL A 205 -2.08 2.81 18.51
C VAL A 205 -1.07 1.80 19.04
N VAL A 206 -1.21 0.51 18.70
CA VAL A 206 -0.23 -0.52 19.09
C VAL A 206 1.15 -0.20 18.52
N PHE A 207 1.24 0.20 17.24
CA PHE A 207 2.51 0.62 16.66
C PHE A 207 3.10 1.82 17.41
N SER A 208 2.31 2.84 17.74
CA SER A 208 2.78 4.00 18.52
C SER A 208 3.26 3.60 19.92
N VAL A 209 2.52 2.75 20.63
CA VAL A 209 2.86 2.27 21.98
C VAL A 209 4.15 1.42 21.97
N VAL A 210 4.44 0.71 20.88
CA VAL A 210 5.69 -0.05 20.73
C VAL A 210 6.85 0.86 20.30
N VAL A 211 6.62 1.74 19.33
CA VAL A 211 7.66 2.61 18.74
C VAL A 211 8.18 3.64 19.73
N VAL A 212 7.29 4.30 20.49
CA VAL A 212 7.69 5.41 21.38
C VAL A 212 8.68 4.95 22.46
N PRO A 213 8.43 3.88 23.24
CA PRO A 213 9.39 3.37 24.21
C PRO A 213 10.70 2.93 23.55
N LEU A 214 10.62 2.18 22.44
CA LEU A 214 11.82 1.69 21.74
C LEU A 214 12.69 2.86 21.23
N GLU A 215 12.09 3.94 20.74
CA GLU A 215 12.80 5.13 20.31
C GLU A 215 13.43 5.87 21.51
N ILE A 216 12.72 5.97 22.64
CA ILE A 216 13.25 6.54 23.89
C ILE A 216 14.47 5.75 24.37
N TYR A 217 14.37 4.42 24.44
CA TYR A 217 15.49 3.55 24.84
C TYR A 217 16.69 3.72 23.92
N ARG A 218 16.47 3.72 22.59
CA ARG A 218 17.53 3.91 21.59
C ARG A 218 18.22 5.26 21.74
N CYS A 219 17.47 6.35 21.94
CA CYS A 219 18.03 7.68 22.16
C CYS A 219 18.85 7.74 23.45
N LYS A 220 18.33 7.21 24.56
CA LYS A 220 19.06 7.13 25.83
C LYS A 220 20.37 6.37 25.68
N PHE A 221 20.32 5.19 25.06
CA PHE A 221 21.52 4.37 24.83
C PHE A 221 22.56 5.11 24.00
N LYS A 222 22.15 5.79 22.91
CA LYS A 222 23.06 6.55 22.05
C LYS A 222 23.71 7.73 22.78
N ILE A 223 22.96 8.45 23.61
CA ILE A 223 23.48 9.56 24.43
C ILE A 223 24.49 9.03 25.45
N LEU A 224 24.15 7.97 26.18
CA LEU A 224 25.04 7.35 27.17
C LEU A 224 26.35 6.88 26.53
N LEU A 225 26.28 6.24 25.36
CA LEU A 225 27.47 5.81 24.63
C LEU A 225 28.35 7.01 24.24
N HIS A 226 27.75 8.11 23.79
CA HIS A 226 28.50 9.31 23.41
C HIS A 226 29.17 9.98 24.61
N VAL A 227 28.46 10.10 25.74
CA VAL A 227 29.02 10.62 26.99
C VAL A 227 30.16 9.73 27.49
N ALA A 228 30.00 8.40 27.45
CA ALA A 228 31.04 7.47 27.85
C ALA A 228 32.30 7.58 26.98
N MET A 229 32.14 7.75 25.66
CA MET A 229 33.28 7.98 24.75
C MET A 229 33.98 9.31 25.04
N ILE A 230 33.24 10.40 25.26
CA ILE A 230 33.82 11.71 25.61
C ILE A 230 34.59 11.62 26.93
N ASN A 231 34.01 11.00 27.96
CA ASN A 231 34.67 10.83 29.25
C ASN A 231 35.95 9.99 29.14
N HIS A 232 35.95 8.95 28.30
CA HIS A 232 37.14 8.14 28.05
C HIS A 232 38.24 8.94 27.32
N GLU A 233 37.89 9.79 26.35
CA GLU A 233 38.85 10.69 25.69
C GLU A 233 39.44 11.73 26.65
N LEU A 234 38.62 12.28 27.55
CA LEU A 234 39.08 13.24 28.57
C LEU A 234 40.04 12.59 29.56
N TRP A 235 39.71 11.39 30.06
CA TRP A 235 40.60 10.63 30.95
C TRP A 235 41.97 10.37 30.33
N ASN A 236 42.01 9.98 29.05
CA ASN A 236 43.27 9.74 28.35
C ASN A 236 44.09 11.02 28.10
N ARG A 237 43.46 12.20 28.07
CA ARG A 237 44.15 13.50 27.93
C ARG A 237 44.69 14.04 29.26
N GLU A 238 44.03 13.74 30.37
CA GLU A 238 44.47 14.18 31.71
C GLU A 238 45.54 13.26 32.30
N GLY A 239 45.60 12.00 31.86
CA GLY A 239 46.60 11.01 32.28
C GLY A 239 47.90 10.98 31.46
N SER A 240 48.05 11.83 30.43
CA SER A 240 49.22 11.96 29.56
C SER A 240 49.96 13.27 29.80
#